data_AF-A0A0C2HJU4-F1
#
_entry.id   AF-A0A0C2HJU4-F1
#
_cell.length_a   1.000
_cell.length_b   1.000
_cell.length_c   1.000
_cell.angle_alpha   90.00
_cell.angle_beta   90.00
_cell.angle_gamma   90.00
#
_symmetry.space_group_name_H-M   'P 1'
#
loop_
_entity.id
_entity.type
_entity.pdbx_description
1 polymer ?
#
loop_
_entity_poly.entity_id
_entity_poly.type
_entity_poly.pdbx_seq_one_letter_code
_entity_poly.pdbx_strand_id
1 'polypeptide(L)' 'MLHETWNDNNLRTVKVKHTDAKKYKVSDMLTPGETYTVVNETEEYIFVKDNSGKVGGYYKTYFEEVE' A
#
# COMPACT_ATOMS: atom_id res chain seq x y z
N MET A 1 -25.58 -7.44 -5.48
CA MET A 1 -24.87 -6.41 -4.70
C MET A 1 -23.82 -7.12 -3.88
N LEU A 2 -22.60 -7.25 -4.42
CA LEU A 2 -21.52 -8.05 -3.83
C LEU A 2 -20.17 -7.48 -4.32
N HIS A 3 -19.99 -6.17 -4.21
CA HIS A 3 -18.83 -5.47 -4.81
C HIS A 3 -18.08 -4.55 -3.82
N GLU A 4 -18.29 -4.63 -2.51
CA GLU A 4 -17.64 -3.67 -1.60
C GLU A 4 -17.01 -4.26 -0.34
N THR A 5 -16.80 -5.57 -0.26
CA THR A 5 -16.19 -6.14 0.96
C THR A 5 -14.69 -5.82 1.09
N TRP A 6 -14.00 -5.46 -0.01
CA TRP A 6 -12.55 -5.23 0.03
C TRP A 6 -12.16 -3.84 0.56
N ASN A 7 -13.06 -2.85 0.53
CA ASN A 7 -12.71 -1.48 0.93
C ASN A 7 -12.57 -1.30 2.46
N ASP A 8 -13.12 -2.24 3.26
CA ASP A 8 -13.12 -2.15 4.73
C ASP A 8 -12.09 -3.08 5.40
N ASN A 9 -11.45 -3.98 4.63
CA ASN A 9 -10.44 -4.87 5.19
C ASN A 9 -9.17 -4.06 5.53
N ASN A 10 -8.97 -3.78 6.81
CA ASN A 10 -7.69 -3.33 7.37
C ASN A 10 -6.95 -4.57 7.88
N LEU A 11 -6.18 -5.24 7.00
CA LEU A 11 -5.39 -6.40 7.43
C LEU A 11 -4.31 -5.97 8.42
N ARG A 12 -3.56 -4.92 8.06
CA ARG A 12 -2.48 -4.34 8.86
C ARG A 12 -2.11 -2.96 8.35
N THR A 13 -1.35 -2.23 9.17
CA THR A 13 -0.71 -0.97 8.79
C THR A 13 0.77 -1.20 8.51
N VAL A 14 1.26 -0.61 7.43
CA VAL A 14 2.67 -0.67 7.03
C VAL A 14 3.21 0.73 6.80
N LYS A 15 4.48 0.96 7.13
CA LYS A 15 5.13 2.25 6.90
C LYS A 15 5.89 2.22 5.60
N VAL A 16 5.73 3.24 4.77
CA VAL A 16 6.50 3.33 3.53
C VAL A 16 7.96 3.60 3.86
N LYS A 17 8.83 2.66 3.50
CA LYS A 17 10.28 2.76 3.66
C LYS A 17 10.90 3.62 2.57
N HIS A 18 10.54 3.35 1.32
CA HIS A 18 10.96 4.13 0.16
C HIS A 18 9.96 3.98 -0.97
N THR A 19 9.83 5.03 -1.78
CA THR A 19 9.00 5.05 -3.00
C THR A 19 9.86 5.12 -4.26
N ASP A 20 11.07 4.56 -4.17
CA ASP A 20 12.09 4.62 -5.22
C ASP A 20 11.73 3.68 -6.38
N ALA A 21 10.76 4.09 -7.19
CA ALA A 21 10.38 3.41 -8.40
C ALA A 21 11.14 4.04 -9.57
N LYS A 22 12.09 3.29 -10.16
CA LYS A 22 12.92 3.74 -11.30
C LYS A 22 12.14 4.17 -12.55
N LYS A 23 10.86 3.79 -12.68
CA LYS A 23 10.10 3.88 -13.94
C LYS A 23 8.77 4.63 -13.82
N TYR A 24 8.18 4.74 -12.62
CA TYR A 24 6.89 5.38 -12.39
C TYR A 24 6.96 6.27 -11.16
N LYS A 25 6.30 7.42 -11.19
CA LYS A 25 6.29 8.41 -10.11
C LYS A 25 5.39 7.94 -8.97
N VAL A 26 5.88 7.00 -8.17
CA VAL A 26 5.16 6.47 -6.99
C VAL A 26 5.07 7.52 -5.87
N SER A 27 5.88 8.57 -5.94
CA SER A 27 5.92 9.71 -5.01
C SER A 27 4.60 10.48 -4.90
N ASP A 28 3.73 10.39 -5.91
CA ASP A 28 2.42 11.05 -5.89
C ASP A 28 1.38 10.23 -5.11
N MET A 29 1.59 8.92 -5.03
CA MET A 29 0.64 7.95 -4.47
C MET A 29 1.00 7.52 -3.05
N LEU A 30 2.30 7.38 -2.78
CA LEU A 30 2.84 6.99 -1.48
C LEU A 30 3.79 8.06 -0.96
N THR A 31 3.66 8.38 0.32
CA THR A 31 4.56 9.28 1.03
C THR A 31 5.54 8.44 1.86
N PRO A 32 6.87 8.51 1.59
CA PRO A 32 7.85 7.81 2.41
C PRO A 32 7.81 8.33 3.86
N GLY A 33 7.75 7.42 4.83
CA GLY A 33 7.60 7.73 6.24
C GLY A 33 6.16 7.79 6.76
N GLU A 34 5.17 7.77 5.86
CA GLU A 34 3.74 7.69 6.22
C GLU A 34 3.29 6.22 6.34
N THR A 35 2.24 5.99 7.12
CA THR A 35 1.64 4.67 7.33
C THR A 35 0.40 4.51 6.50
N TYR A 36 0.30 3.39 5.78
CA TYR A 36 -0.87 3.06 4.97
C TYR A 36 -1.50 1.75 5.44
N THR A 37 -2.82 1.69 5.29
CA THR A 37 -3.58 0.47 5.49
C THR A 37 -3.36 -0.49 4.33
N VAL A 38 -2.92 -1.70 4.65
CA VAL A 38 -2.91 -2.86 3.76
C VAL A 38 -4.32 -3.43 3.70
N VAL A 39 -4.89 -3.42 2.50
CA VAL A 39 -6.19 -4.02 2.21
C VAL A 39 -6.06 -5.46 1.73
N ASN A 40 -4.94 -5.80 1.10
CA ASN A 40 -4.64 -7.15 0.64
C ASN A 40 -3.11 -7.35 0.56
N GLU A 41 -2.63 -8.57 0.75
CA GLU A 41 -1.23 -8.90 0.49
C GLU A 41 -1.11 -10.27 -0.20
N THR A 42 -0.06 -10.41 -1.00
CA THR A 42 0.37 -11.64 -1.65
C THR A 42 1.82 -11.92 -1.26
N GLU A 43 2.39 -13.02 -1.75
CA GLU A 43 3.75 -13.46 -1.40
C GLU A 43 4.81 -12.37 -1.67
N GLU A 44 4.65 -11.56 -2.71
CA GLU A 44 5.65 -10.56 -3.14
C GLU A 44 5.11 -9.11 -3.13
N TYR A 45 3.79 -8.94 -3.13
CA TYR A 45 3.15 -7.63 -3.30
C TYR A 45 2.18 -7.36 -2.16
N ILE A 46 2.11 -6.10 -1.75
CA ILE A 46 1.10 -5.59 -0.85
C ILE A 46 0.23 -4.58 -1.57
N PHE A 47 -1.06 -4.63 -1.30
CA PHE A 47 -2.05 -3.71 -1.82
C PHE A 47 -2.43 -2.77 -0.70
N VAL A 48 -2.11 -1.49 -0.88
CA VAL A 48 -2.43 -0.44 0.08
C VAL A 48 -3.31 0.60 -0.57
N LYS A 49 -4.12 1.27 0.25
CA LYS A 49 -4.92 2.40 -0.20
C LYS A 49 -4.05 3.64 -0.27
N ASP A 50 -3.76 4.12 -1.47
CA ASP A 50 -2.93 5.30 -1.71
C ASP A 50 -3.68 6.61 -1.39
N ASN A 51 -2.95 7.74 -1.43
CA ASN A 51 -3.51 9.08 -1.16
C ASN A 51 -4.67 9.48 -2.07
N SER A 52 -4.78 8.90 -3.27
CA SER A 52 -5.91 9.14 -4.20
C SER A 52 -7.15 8.32 -3.82
N GLY A 53 -7.11 7.55 -2.72
CA GLY A 53 -8.18 6.67 -2.28
C GLY A 53 -8.36 5.43 -3.15
N LYS A 54 -7.38 5.14 -4.02
CA LYS A 54 -7.35 3.94 -4.85
C LYS A 54 -6.49 2.87 -4.18
N VAL A 55 -6.64 1.62 -4.61
CA VAL A 55 -5.81 0.51 -4.14
C VAL A 55 -4.69 0.29 -5.14
N GLY A 56 -3.46 0.57 -4.72
CA GLY A 56 -2.26 0.33 -5.50
C GLY A 56 -1.52 -0.92 -5.01
N GLY A 57 -1.05 -1.74 -5.94
CA GLY A 57 -0.17 -2.89 -5.65
C GLY A 57 1.30 -2.48 -5.70
N TYR A 58 2.03 -2.76 -4.62
CA TYR A 58 3.42 -2.35 -4.43
C TYR A 58 4.24 -3.51 -3.87
N TYR A 59 5.55 -3.51 -4.07
CA TYR A 59 6.41 -4.56 -3.52
C TYR A 59 6.50 -4.48 -2.01
N LYS A 60 6.48 -5.62 -1.32
CA LYS A 60 6.62 -5.67 0.15
C LYS A 60 7.92 -5.01 0.63
N THR A 61 8.97 -5.02 -0.20
CA THR A 61 10.26 -4.37 0.09
C THR A 61 10.19 -2.85 0.22
N TYR A 62 9.13 -2.21 -0.28
CA TYR A 62 8.95 -0.76 -0.23
C TYR A 62 8.43 -0.30 1.12
N PHE A 63 8.01 -1.25 1.96
CA PHE A 63 7.40 -1.00 3.25
C PHE A 63 8.18 -1.70 4.35
N GLU A 64 8.08 -1.13 5.54
CA GLU A 64 8.60 -1.71 6.75
C GLU A 64 7.41 -2.06 7.65
N GLU A 65 7.45 -3.26 8.21
CA GLU A 65 6.47 -3.70 9.21
C GLU A 65 6.69 -2.87 10.47
N VAL A 66 5.67 -2.09 10.84
CA VAL A 66 5.67 -1.35 12.10
C VAL A 66 5.14 -2.31 13.15
N GLU A 67 6.05 -2.87 13.95
CA GLU A 67 5.70 -3.69 15.13
C GLU A 67 4.95 -2.87 16.18
#